data_AF-A0A518IFA9-F1
#
_entry.id   AF-A0A518IFA9-F1
#
_cell.length_a   1.000
_cell.length_b   1.000
_cell.length_c   1.000
_cell.angle_alpha   90.00
_cell.angle_beta   90.00
_cell.angle_gamma   90.00
#
_symmetry.space_group_name_H-M   'P 1'
#
loop_
_entity.id
_entity.type
_entity.pdbx_description
1 polymer ?
#
loop_
_entity_poly.entity_id
_entity_poly.type
_entity_poly.pdbx_seq_one_letter_code
_entity_poly.pdbx_strand_id
1 'polypeptide(L)' 'MSVNSNFRIENEAAKALIEWKAQFAEEVYKRARELAIKSEKPHTATLSHYRQAAELALQSLSNTIRNGDPSDVERNAA' A
#
# COMPACT_ATOMS: atom_id res chain seq x y z
N MET A 1 9.06 -16.76 -23.55
CA MET A 1 8.61 -17.32 -22.26
C MET A 1 7.08 -17.29 -22.26
N SER A 2 6.43 -18.45 -22.36
CA SER A 2 4.97 -18.53 -22.36
C SER A 2 4.46 -18.24 -20.95
N VAL A 3 3.81 -17.09 -20.76
CA VAL A 3 3.17 -16.77 -19.49
C VAL A 3 2.00 -17.73 -19.32
N ASN A 4 2.12 -18.61 -18.32
CA ASN A 4 1.14 -19.64 -18.04
C ASN A 4 -0.22 -18.96 -17.79
N SER A 5 -1.13 -19.09 -18.75
CA SER A 5 -2.32 -18.23 -18.90
C SER A 5 -3.49 -18.62 -17.99
N ASN A 6 -3.26 -19.52 -17.02
CA ASN A 6 -4.26 -20.10 -16.14
C ASN A 6 -4.01 -19.80 -14.65
N PHE A 7 -3.39 -18.67 -14.32
CA PHE A 7 -3.28 -18.25 -12.92
C PHE A 7 -4.64 -17.74 -12.42
N ARG A 8 -5.26 -18.47 -11.49
CA ARG A 8 -6.51 -18.07 -10.83
C ARG A 8 -6.19 -17.59 -9.44
N ILE A 9 -6.71 -16.43 -9.09
CA ILE A 9 -6.65 -15.86 -7.74
C ILE A 9 -7.98 -16.12 -7.04
N GLU A 10 -7.93 -16.48 -5.75
CA GLU A 10 -9.14 -16.60 -4.93
C GLU A 10 -9.79 -15.22 -4.76
N ASN A 11 -11.12 -15.19 -4.59
CA ASN A 11 -11.87 -13.93 -4.54
C ASN A 11 -11.41 -13.03 -3.38
N GLU A 12 -11.27 -13.58 -2.18
CA GLU A 12 -10.80 -12.83 -1.00
C GLU A 12 -9.35 -12.37 -1.15
N ALA A 13 -8.47 -13.21 -1.72
CA ALA A 13 -7.10 -12.81 -2.03
C ALA A 13 -7.06 -11.65 -3.05
N ALA A 14 -7.96 -11.65 -4.02
CA ALA A 14 -8.08 -10.55 -4.99
C ALA A 14 -8.55 -9.25 -4.32
N LYS A 15 -9.53 -9.32 -3.40
CA LYS A 15 -10.00 -8.15 -2.63
C LYS A 15 -8.89 -7.57 -1.78
N ALA A 16 -8.23 -8.40 -0.97
CA ALA A 16 -7.11 -7.96 -0.12
C ALA A 16 -5.99 -7.33 -0.96
N LEU A 17 -5.66 -7.91 -2.12
CA LEU A 17 -4.66 -7.34 -3.03
C LEU A 17 -5.06 -5.96 -3.57
N ILE A 18 -6.35 -5.74 -3.89
CA ILE A 18 -6.85 -4.44 -4.35
C ILE A 18 -6.75 -3.42 -3.23
N GLU A 19 -7.16 -3.79 -2.01
CA GLU A 19 -7.11 -2.94 -0.83
C GLU A 19 -5.68 -2.54 -0.48
N TRP A 20 -4.76 -3.50 -0.43
CA TRP A 20 -3.35 -3.24 -0.17
C TRP A 20 -2.71 -2.32 -1.21
N LYS A 21 -3.06 -2.48 -2.49
CA LYS A 21 -2.60 -1.57 -3.55
C LYS A 21 -3.13 -0.16 -3.36
N ALA A 22 -4.41 -0.01 -3.03
CA ALA A 22 -5.04 1.28 -2.79
C ALA A 22 -4.42 1.98 -1.57
N GLN A 23 -4.31 1.25 -0.45
CA GLN A 23 -3.75 1.77 0.80
C GLN A 23 -2.28 2.18 0.63
N PHE A 24 -1.47 1.35 -0.05
CA PHE A 24 -0.10 1.70 -0.36
C PHE A 24 0.00 2.97 -1.20
N ALA A 25 -0.77 3.06 -2.29
CA ALA A 25 -0.74 4.23 -3.17
C ALA A 25 -1.17 5.52 -2.44
N GLU A 26 -2.20 5.44 -1.59
CA GLU A 26 -2.66 6.56 -0.80
C GLU A 26 -1.61 7.03 0.22
N GLU A 27 -0.98 6.09 0.93
CA GLU A 27 0.04 6.39 1.92
C GLU A 27 1.30 7.00 1.28
N VAL A 28 1.72 6.45 0.12
CA VAL A 28 2.81 7.01 -0.68
C VAL A 28 2.50 8.44 -1.08
N TYR A 29 1.29 8.72 -1.56
CA TYR A 29 0.90 10.06 -1.96
C TYR A 29 0.91 11.05 -0.78
N LYS A 30 0.29 10.68 0.35
CA LYS A 30 0.26 11.51 1.56
C LYS A 30 1.67 11.85 2.04
N ARG A 31 2.53 10.85 2.20
CA ARG A 31 3.91 11.05 2.67
C ARG A 31 4.77 11.82 1.68
N ALA A 32 4.64 11.57 0.37
CA ALA A 32 5.38 12.32 -0.64
C ALA A 32 5.02 13.81 -0.60
N ARG A 33 3.74 14.13 -0.37
CA ARG A 33 3.29 15.51 -0.17
C ARG A 33 3.86 16.12 1.10
N GLU A 34 3.87 15.40 2.22
CA GLU A 34 4.48 15.88 3.47
C GLU A 34 5.98 16.14 3.34
N LEU A 35 6.71 15.24 2.68
CA LEU A 35 8.13 15.41 2.38
C LEU A 35 8.36 16.63 1.47
N ALA A 36 7.50 16.82 0.47
CA ALA A 36 7.57 17.99 -0.40
C ALA A 36 7.38 19.29 0.38
N ILE A 37 6.36 19.37 1.25
CA ILE A 37 6.07 20.54 2.09
C ILE A 37 7.27 20.89 3.00
N LYS A 38 8.01 19.90 3.48
CA LYS A 38 9.20 20.08 4.33
C LYS A 38 10.47 20.38 3.54
N SER A 39 10.43 20.30 2.21
CA SER A 39 11.55 20.56 1.31
C SER A 39 11.61 22.03 0.88
N GLU A 40 12.68 22.40 0.20
CA GLU A 40 12.86 23.74 -0.40
C GLU A 40 11.79 24.09 -1.44
N LYS A 41 11.06 23.10 -1.98
CA LYS A 41 10.02 23.28 -3.01
C LYS A 41 8.67 22.72 -2.53
N PRO A 42 7.97 23.44 -1.62
CA PRO A 42 6.77 22.94 -0.93
C PRO A 42 5.56 22.61 -1.82
N HIS A 43 5.59 23.03 -3.09
CA HIS A 43 4.50 22.82 -4.05
C HIS A 43 4.80 21.74 -5.09
N THR A 44 5.93 21.04 -5.00
CA THR A 44 6.31 20.03 -6.00
C THR A 44 6.78 18.75 -5.32
N ALA A 45 5.94 17.72 -5.37
CA ALA A 45 6.34 16.37 -5.02
C ALA A 45 7.21 15.78 -6.15
N THR A 46 8.51 15.63 -5.88
CA THR A 46 9.46 15.05 -6.83
C THR A 46 9.49 13.54 -6.75
N LEU A 47 10.08 12.88 -7.76
CA LEU A 47 10.33 11.44 -7.71
C LEU A 47 11.14 11.01 -6.47
N SER A 48 12.03 11.87 -5.96
CA SER A 48 12.77 11.60 -4.73
C SER A 48 11.84 11.52 -3.51
N HIS A 49 10.85 12.42 -3.41
CA HIS A 49 9.86 12.38 -2.34
C HIS A 49 9.01 11.10 -2.43
N TYR A 50 8.59 10.71 -3.62
CA TYR A 50 7.85 9.47 -3.84
C TYR A 50 8.65 8.21 -3.50
N ARG A 51 9.95 8.16 -3.80
CA ARG A 51 10.82 7.03 -3.45
C ARG A 51 10.94 6.87 -1.93
N GLN A 52 11.24 7.97 -1.22
CA GLN A 52 11.31 7.95 0.24
C GLN A 52 9.95 7.61 0.88
N ALA A 53 8.86 8.17 0.34
CA ALA A 53 7.51 7.85 0.78
C ALA A 53 7.15 6.37 0.59
N ALA A 54 7.58 5.74 -0.52
CA ALA A 54 7.36 4.33 -0.79
C ALA A 54 8.05 3.41 0.22
N GLU A 55 9.28 3.70 0.61
CA GLU A 55 9.99 2.93 1.65
C GLU A 55 9.25 2.98 2.98
N LEU A 56 8.72 4.15 3.34
CA LEU A 56 7.94 4.33 4.55
C LEU A 56 6.56 3.68 4.47
N ALA A 57 5.86 3.80 3.35
CA ALA A 57 4.56 3.20 3.12
C ALA A 57 4.63 1.65 3.10
N LEU A 58 5.74 1.08 2.63
CA LEU A 58 6.01 -0.36 2.71
C LEU A 58 6.04 -0.86 4.15
N GLN A 59 6.62 -0.09 5.08
CA GLN A 59 6.65 -0.46 6.49
C GLN A 59 5.24 -0.46 7.09
N SER A 60 4.44 0.56 6.78
CA SER A 60 3.03 0.63 7.19
C SER A 60 2.21 -0.53 6.64
N LEU A 61 2.31 -0.80 5.34
CA LEU A 61 1.60 -1.91 4.70
C LEU A 61 2.02 -3.26 5.27
N SER A 62 3.31 -3.46 5.53
CA SER A 62 3.83 -4.69 6.14
C SER A 62 3.20 -4.96 7.50
N ASN A 63 2.92 -3.91 8.29
CA ASN A 63 2.24 -4.04 9.56
C ASN A 63 0.76 -4.41 9.39
N THR A 64 0.06 -3.78 8.44
CA THR A 64 -1.34 -4.13 8.12
C THR A 64 -1.45 -5.59 7.66
N ILE A 65 -0.57 -6.06 6.77
CA ILE A 65 -0.58 -7.45 6.31
C ILE A 65 -0.33 -8.43 7.46
N ARG A 66 0.59 -8.11 8.38
CA ARG A 66 0.97 -9.01 9.49
C ARG A 66 -0.09 -9.10 10.59
N ASN A 67 -0.76 -8.00 10.89
CA ASN A 67 -1.73 -7.94 11.99
C ASN A 67 -3.14 -8.38 11.58
N GLY A 68 -3.36 -8.65 10.28
CA GLY A 68 -4.69 -8.83 9.73
C GLY A 68 -5.47 -7.52 9.72
N ASP A 69 -6.48 -7.43 8.85
CA ASP A 69 -7.49 -6.39 9.02
C ASP A 69 -8.30 -6.76 10.29
N PRO A 70 -8.53 -5.87 11.27
CA PRO A 70 -9.34 -6.18 12.46
C PRO A 70 -10.73 -6.77 12.14
N SER A 71 -11.22 -6.63 10.91
CA SER A 71 -12.42 -7.28 10.38
C SER A 71 -12.33 -8.82 10.29
N ASP A 72 -11.13 -9.40 10.18
CA ASP A 72 -10.93 -10.86 10.16
C ASP A 72 -11.06 -11.49 11.56
N VAL A 73 -10.87 -10.70 12.62
CA VAL A 73 -10.98 -11.18 14.01
C VAL A 73 -12.46 -11.40 14.40
N GLU A 74 -13.37 -10.57 13.91
CA GLU A 74 -14.82 -10.73 14.16
C GLU A 74 -15.42 -11.92 13.42
N ARG A 75 -14.89 -12.30 12.25
CA ARG A 75 -15.40 -13.43 11.46
C ARG A 75 -15.11 -14.81 12.06
N ASN A 76 -14.08 -14.91 12.90
CA ASN A 76 -13.73 -16.15 13.61
C ASN A 76 -14.28 -16.20 15.05
N ALA A 77 -15.07 -15.20 15.48
CA ALA A 77 -15.66 -15.11 16.81
C ALA A 77 -17.21 -15.30 16.82
N ALA A 78 -17.82 -15.64 15.68
CA ALA A 78 -19.24 -15.94 15.52
C ALA A 78 -19.46 -17.38 15.04
#